data_AF-A0A9Q8LF17-F1
#
_entry.id   AF-A0A9Q8LF17-F1
#
_cell.length_a   1.000
_cell.length_b   1.000
_cell.length_c   1.000
_cell.angle_alpha   90.00
_cell.angle_beta   90.00
_cell.angle_gamma   90.00
#
_symmetry.space_group_name_H-M   'P 1'
#
loop_
_entity.id
_entity.type
_entity.pdbx_description
1 polymer ?
#
loop_
_entity_poly.entity_id
_entity_poly.type
_entity_poly.pdbx_seq_one_letter_code
_entity_poly.pdbx_strand_id
1 'polypeptide(L)'
;MSLQPLGLRTSIAHSPIFLHSLPPSPPPTTTTMTTSEKILQPTDFVGWMGLDNKSSQGTMVWQQFPDPKPFEETDIDIEISHCGICGSDIHTLRSGWGPTPYPVCVGHEIVGKAVRVGSKAEKGIKVGDRVGVGAQNGGCLRGDCEECSEGLEQYCGRSVSTFADKYPNGGTSYGGYANYHRAPSHFVFKIPDAIPSAEAAPMLCGGITVYSPLVDNGCGPGKRVGIIGVGGLGHFGLLFARALGADKVVGISRKNNKRNDVLAMGADAYIATEDDKNWHKTHARSLDLIICTVSSPKMPLSRYLQLLRTKGTFIQVGAPEDKLPDMSAFHFIGKGVKFGGSMIGSPRQIEEMLELVARKGIKPWISHYDMKDANKAVVDFEEGKARYRITLENRRDR
;
A
#
# COMPACT_ATOMS: atom_id res chain seq x y z
N MET A 1 60.86 -3.11 16.81
CA MET A 1 62.15 -3.67 16.36
C MET A 1 62.02 -4.02 14.89
N SER A 2 62.94 -3.45 14.11
CA SER A 2 63.20 -3.54 12.66
C SER A 2 62.54 -4.67 11.85
N LEU A 3 61.78 -4.25 10.83
CA LEU A 3 61.78 -4.83 9.49
C LEU A 3 63.06 -4.41 8.76
N GLN A 4 63.68 -5.28 7.95
CA GLN A 4 63.99 -5.05 6.51
C GLN A 4 64.89 -6.16 5.87
N PRO A 5 64.97 -6.24 4.52
CA PRO A 5 64.86 -7.48 3.72
C PRO A 5 66.08 -7.72 2.80
N LEU A 6 65.94 -8.57 1.77
CA LEU A 6 66.60 -8.64 0.44
C LEU A 6 66.62 -10.13 -0.01
N GLY A 7 66.01 -10.56 -1.13
CA GLY A 7 66.39 -10.29 -2.53
C GLY A 7 67.58 -11.19 -2.94
N LEU A 8 67.72 -11.86 -4.08
CA LEU A 8 66.97 -12.10 -5.33
C LEU A 8 67.86 -13.09 -6.16
N ARG A 9 67.29 -13.78 -7.17
CA ARG A 9 67.97 -14.43 -8.36
C ARG A 9 68.65 -15.80 -8.15
N THR A 10 68.72 -16.74 -9.09
CA THR A 10 68.11 -17.09 -10.40
C THR A 10 68.69 -18.48 -10.73
N SER A 11 67.94 -19.38 -11.35
CA SER A 11 68.55 -20.47 -12.13
C SER A 11 67.59 -21.00 -13.18
N ILE A 12 68.05 -20.96 -14.43
CA ILE A 12 67.41 -21.45 -15.65
C ILE A 12 67.97 -22.86 -15.90
N ALA A 13 67.11 -23.84 -16.18
CA ALA A 13 67.52 -25.10 -16.77
C ALA A 13 66.56 -25.46 -17.92
N HIS A 14 67.15 -25.62 -19.11
CA HIS A 14 66.52 -26.06 -20.35
C HIS A 14 66.32 -27.59 -20.34
N SER A 15 65.23 -28.07 -20.91
CA SER A 15 65.12 -29.41 -21.53
C SER A 15 63.86 -29.53 -22.41
N PRO A 16 63.84 -30.49 -23.37
CA PRO A 16 63.50 -30.18 -24.76
C PRO A 16 62.04 -30.46 -25.18
N ILE A 17 61.72 -29.82 -26.29
CA ILE A 17 60.46 -29.82 -27.04
C ILE A 17 60.20 -31.21 -27.65
N PHE A 18 59.03 -31.79 -27.36
CA PHE A 18 58.40 -32.83 -28.18
C PHE A 18 57.18 -32.23 -28.90
N LEU A 19 57.23 -32.20 -30.23
CA LEU A 19 56.08 -31.87 -31.07
C LEU A 19 55.06 -33.01 -31.01
N HIS A 20 53.90 -32.76 -30.39
CA HIS A 20 52.67 -33.48 -30.71
C HIS A 20 51.73 -32.52 -31.44
N SER A 21 51.41 -32.90 -32.68
CA SER A 21 50.41 -32.30 -33.55
C SER A 21 49.02 -32.30 -32.88
N LEU A 22 48.47 -31.11 -32.65
CA LEU A 22 47.09 -30.92 -32.21
C LEU A 22 46.11 -31.30 -33.34
N PRO A 23 44.99 -31.97 -33.05
CA PRO A 23 43.94 -32.21 -34.03
C PRO A 23 43.26 -30.88 -34.43
N PRO A 24 42.68 -30.78 -35.65
CA PRO A 24 42.04 -29.55 -36.11
C PRO A 24 40.85 -29.19 -35.23
N SER A 25 40.72 -27.89 -34.94
CA SER A 25 39.57 -27.30 -34.24
C SER A 25 38.26 -27.62 -34.98
N PRO A 26 37.17 -27.95 -34.27
CA PRO A 26 35.88 -28.11 -34.92
C PRO A 26 35.41 -26.76 -35.50
N PRO A 27 34.60 -26.77 -36.58
CA PRO A 27 34.06 -25.54 -37.16
C PRO A 27 33.17 -24.83 -36.11
N PRO A 28 33.01 -23.50 -36.20
CA PRO A 28 32.18 -22.77 -35.26
C PRO A 28 30.75 -23.31 -35.35
N THR A 29 30.28 -23.92 -34.26
CA THR A 29 28.91 -24.34 -34.12
C THR A 29 28.06 -23.08 -34.15
N THR A 30 27.30 -22.89 -35.22
CA THR A 30 26.25 -21.89 -35.30
C THR A 30 25.20 -22.25 -34.25
N THR A 31 25.36 -21.73 -33.03
CA THR A 31 24.31 -21.78 -32.03
C THR A 31 23.16 -20.96 -32.58
N THR A 32 22.17 -21.65 -33.13
CA THR A 32 20.86 -21.09 -33.40
C THR A 32 20.36 -20.48 -32.10
N MET A 33 20.34 -19.15 -32.05
CA MET A 33 19.66 -18.39 -31.01
C MET A 33 18.23 -18.93 -30.93
N THR A 34 17.94 -19.70 -29.89
CA THR A 34 16.58 -19.96 -29.47
C THR A 34 15.92 -18.60 -29.32
N THR A 35 14.80 -18.40 -30.00
CA THR A 35 13.95 -17.21 -29.95
C THR A 35 13.90 -16.67 -28.52
N SER A 36 14.66 -15.61 -28.26
CA SER A 36 14.44 -14.78 -27.08
C SER A 36 12.99 -14.36 -27.16
N GLU A 37 12.17 -14.73 -26.18
CA GLU A 37 10.96 -13.98 -25.89
C GLU A 37 11.38 -12.51 -25.88
N LYS A 38 10.97 -11.74 -26.89
CA LYS A 38 11.15 -10.30 -26.86
C LYS A 38 10.45 -9.86 -25.59
N ILE A 39 11.23 -9.48 -24.57
CA ILE A 39 10.72 -8.77 -23.41
C ILE A 39 10.05 -7.53 -23.99
N LEU A 40 8.72 -7.57 -24.12
CA LEU A 40 7.93 -6.45 -24.58
C LEU A 40 8.08 -5.35 -23.54
N GLN A 41 9.03 -4.45 -23.76
CA GLN A 41 9.15 -3.25 -22.94
C GLN A 41 7.88 -2.42 -23.18
N PRO A 42 7.21 -1.95 -22.12
CA PRO A 42 6.06 -1.07 -22.29
C PRO A 42 6.50 0.17 -23.06
N THR A 43 5.99 0.36 -24.27
CA THR A 43 6.21 1.58 -25.06
C THR A 43 5.21 2.66 -24.70
N ASP A 44 3.99 2.26 -24.31
CA ASP A 44 2.86 3.17 -24.11
C ASP A 44 2.19 2.91 -22.76
N PHE A 45 2.42 3.82 -21.81
CA PHE A 45 1.65 3.89 -20.58
C PHE A 45 0.36 4.65 -20.86
N VAL A 46 -0.78 3.98 -20.74
CA VAL A 46 -2.11 4.56 -20.93
C VAL A 46 -2.99 4.23 -19.73
N GLY A 47 -3.85 5.17 -19.35
CA GLY A 47 -4.75 4.98 -18.24
C GLY A 47 -5.92 5.95 -18.25
N TRP A 48 -6.82 5.77 -17.30
CA TRP A 48 -7.92 6.69 -17.04
C TRP A 48 -7.37 7.96 -16.39
N MET A 49 -7.31 9.03 -17.19
CA MET A 49 -6.83 10.34 -16.80
C MET A 49 -7.99 11.22 -16.39
N GLY A 50 -7.98 11.73 -15.16
CA GLY A 50 -8.74 12.90 -14.80
C GLY A 50 -8.12 14.15 -15.42
N LEU A 51 -8.95 15.03 -15.98
CA LEU A 51 -8.53 16.26 -16.65
C LEU A 51 -8.91 17.53 -15.87
N ASP A 52 -9.87 17.40 -14.96
CA ASP A 52 -10.35 18.47 -14.09
C ASP A 52 -10.98 17.89 -12.80
N ASN A 53 -11.47 18.76 -11.93
CA ASN A 53 -12.07 18.38 -10.65
C ASN A 53 -13.46 17.71 -10.75
N LYS A 54 -14.01 17.56 -11.96
CA LYS A 54 -15.24 16.80 -12.19
C LYS A 54 -14.94 15.35 -12.53
N SER A 55 -13.67 14.98 -12.68
CA SER A 55 -13.25 13.61 -13.02
C SER A 55 -13.77 12.55 -12.04
N SER A 56 -13.99 12.90 -10.77
CA SER A 56 -14.62 12.01 -9.78
C SER A 56 -16.08 11.67 -10.10
N GLN A 57 -16.72 12.39 -11.01
CA GLN A 57 -18.10 12.16 -11.47
C GLN A 57 -18.15 11.17 -12.65
N GLY A 58 -17.07 10.42 -12.88
CA GLY A 58 -16.98 9.43 -13.95
C GLY A 58 -16.68 10.02 -15.32
N THR A 59 -15.87 11.07 -15.38
CA THR A 59 -15.48 11.75 -16.63
C THR A 59 -13.99 11.62 -16.95
N MET A 60 -13.29 10.62 -16.37
CA MET A 60 -11.92 10.31 -16.75
C MET A 60 -11.86 9.82 -18.20
N VAL A 61 -10.75 10.08 -18.89
CA VAL A 61 -10.53 9.67 -20.28
C VAL A 61 -9.38 8.70 -20.39
N TRP A 62 -9.52 7.65 -21.21
CA TRP A 62 -8.43 6.71 -21.47
C TRP A 62 -7.43 7.31 -22.45
N GLN A 63 -6.24 7.68 -21.99
CA GLN A 63 -5.21 8.29 -22.83
C GLN A 63 -3.79 8.00 -22.31
N GLN A 64 -2.79 8.36 -23.12
CA GLN A 64 -1.39 8.21 -22.79
C GLN A 64 -0.96 9.13 -21.64
N PHE A 65 -0.06 8.63 -20.79
CA PHE A 65 0.60 9.43 -19.77
C PHE A 65 1.48 10.50 -20.44
N PRO A 66 1.27 11.80 -20.16
CA PRO A 66 2.05 12.87 -20.79
C PRO A 66 3.55 12.83 -20.48
N ASP A 67 3.91 12.62 -19.22
CA ASP A 67 5.31 12.68 -18.76
C ASP A 67 5.62 11.62 -17.68
N PRO A 68 5.42 10.32 -17.95
CA PRO A 68 5.79 9.28 -16.98
C PRO A 68 7.29 9.35 -16.69
N LYS A 69 7.69 9.02 -15.46
CA LYS A 69 9.12 9.01 -15.10
C LYS A 69 9.96 8.14 -16.06
N PRO A 70 11.21 8.55 -16.38
CA PRO A 70 12.16 7.68 -17.06
C PRO A 70 12.41 6.38 -16.28
N PHE A 71 12.78 5.32 -17.00
CA PHE A 71 13.16 4.05 -16.36
C PHE A 71 14.57 4.14 -15.78
N GLU A 72 14.73 3.80 -14.51
CA GLU A 72 16.01 3.69 -13.82
C GLU A 72 16.41 2.25 -13.53
N GLU A 73 17.69 2.03 -13.22
CA GLU A 73 18.21 0.68 -12.95
C GLU A 73 17.61 0.02 -11.69
N THR A 74 16.97 0.79 -10.82
CA THR A 74 16.27 0.28 -9.62
C THR A 74 14.79 0.01 -9.86
N ASP A 75 14.27 0.34 -11.05
CA ASP A 75 12.84 0.32 -11.34
C ASP A 75 12.31 -1.05 -11.76
N ILE A 76 11.00 -1.16 -11.63
CA ILE A 76 10.20 -2.25 -12.16
C ILE A 76 9.04 -1.64 -12.96
N ASP A 77 8.87 -2.08 -14.21
CA ASP A 77 7.62 -1.90 -14.93
C ASP A 77 6.70 -3.09 -14.63
N ILE A 78 5.47 -2.78 -14.27
CA ILE A 78 4.46 -3.72 -13.82
C ILE A 78 3.30 -3.66 -14.81
N GLU A 79 2.96 -4.79 -15.41
CA GLU A 79 1.71 -4.97 -16.13
C GLU A 79 0.57 -5.10 -15.12
N ILE A 80 -0.28 -4.08 -15.04
CA ILE A 80 -1.31 -3.99 -14.02
C ILE A 80 -2.41 -5.01 -14.33
N SER A 81 -2.67 -5.89 -13.38
CA SER A 81 -3.80 -6.82 -13.43
C SER A 81 -4.99 -6.32 -12.62
N HIS A 82 -4.73 -5.69 -11.47
CA HIS A 82 -5.75 -5.23 -10.55
C HIS A 82 -5.33 -3.89 -9.93
N CYS A 83 -6.31 -3.03 -9.66
CA CYS A 83 -6.12 -1.87 -8.81
C CYS A 83 -7.33 -1.68 -7.89
N GLY A 84 -7.11 -1.52 -6.59
CA GLY A 84 -8.19 -1.12 -5.67
C GLY A 84 -8.59 0.34 -5.85
N ILE A 85 -9.85 0.66 -5.52
CA ILE A 85 -10.36 2.04 -5.40
C ILE A 85 -10.30 2.45 -3.92
N CYS A 86 -9.56 3.54 -3.66
CA CYS A 86 -9.37 4.15 -2.36
C CYS A 86 -10.11 5.50 -2.27
N GLY A 87 -10.45 5.92 -1.04
CA GLY A 87 -10.98 7.26 -0.80
C GLY A 87 -10.02 8.36 -1.27
N SER A 88 -8.71 8.11 -1.17
CA SER A 88 -7.66 9.02 -1.64
C SER A 88 -7.78 9.31 -3.14
N ASP A 89 -8.17 8.31 -3.95
CA ASP A 89 -8.37 8.49 -5.39
C ASP A 89 -9.47 9.53 -5.65
N ILE A 90 -10.57 9.44 -4.90
CA ILE A 90 -11.72 10.35 -5.00
C ILE A 90 -11.32 11.77 -4.57
N HIS A 91 -10.65 11.90 -3.43
CA HIS A 91 -10.21 13.20 -2.91
C HIS A 91 -9.24 13.89 -3.87
N THR A 92 -8.35 13.15 -4.52
CA THR A 92 -7.48 13.71 -5.57
C THR A 92 -8.26 14.06 -6.83
N LEU A 93 -9.11 13.15 -7.36
CA LEU A 93 -9.88 13.42 -8.59
C LEU A 93 -10.80 14.65 -8.52
N ARG A 94 -11.18 15.09 -7.31
CA ARG A 94 -12.01 16.27 -7.10
C ARG A 94 -11.28 17.47 -6.49
N SER A 95 -9.95 17.42 -6.39
CA SER A 95 -9.14 18.45 -5.72
C SER A 95 -9.55 18.74 -4.28
N GLY A 96 -10.00 17.72 -3.55
CA GLY A 96 -10.52 17.83 -2.19
C GLY A 96 -9.48 18.18 -1.13
N TRP A 97 -8.25 17.67 -1.28
CA TRP A 97 -7.13 17.99 -0.39
C TRP A 97 -6.29 19.20 -0.85
N GLY A 98 -6.76 19.90 -1.89
CA GLY A 98 -6.05 21.00 -2.53
C GLY A 98 -5.95 20.81 -4.04
N PRO A 99 -5.29 21.75 -4.74
CA PRO A 99 -5.14 21.68 -6.19
C PRO A 99 -4.49 20.38 -6.64
N THR A 100 -5.15 19.67 -7.57
CA THR A 100 -4.61 18.46 -8.18
C THR A 100 -3.84 18.80 -9.46
N PRO A 101 -2.67 18.19 -9.69
CA PRO A 101 -1.88 18.40 -10.90
C PRO A 101 -2.48 17.63 -12.09
N TYR A 102 -3.58 18.12 -12.65
CA TYR A 102 -4.16 17.56 -13.86
C TYR A 102 -3.23 17.72 -15.08
N PRO A 103 -3.21 16.77 -16.03
CA PRO A 103 -3.97 15.53 -16.00
C PRO A 103 -3.37 14.50 -15.03
N VAL A 104 -4.23 13.74 -14.33
CA VAL A 104 -3.83 12.78 -13.29
C VAL A 104 -4.40 11.38 -13.55
N CYS A 105 -3.60 10.33 -13.39
CA CYS A 105 -4.10 8.95 -13.28
C CYS A 105 -4.00 8.55 -11.81
N VAL A 106 -5.12 8.21 -11.17
CA VAL A 106 -5.15 7.78 -9.75
C VAL A 106 -5.06 6.26 -9.62
N GLY A 107 -5.24 5.73 -8.41
CA GLY A 107 -5.11 4.32 -8.07
C GLY A 107 -3.74 4.01 -7.48
N HIS A 108 -3.72 3.51 -6.25
CA HIS A 108 -2.47 3.20 -5.52
C HIS A 108 -2.55 1.91 -4.70
N GLU A 109 -3.31 0.96 -5.25
CA GLU A 109 -3.58 -0.35 -4.68
C GLU A 109 -3.31 -1.40 -5.75
N ILE A 110 -2.08 -1.38 -6.29
CA ILE A 110 -1.75 -1.95 -7.59
C ILE A 110 -1.25 -3.38 -7.41
N VAL A 111 -1.77 -4.33 -8.20
CA VAL A 111 -1.22 -5.69 -8.33
C VAL A 111 -1.07 -6.06 -9.79
N GLY A 112 0.06 -6.65 -10.15
CA GLY A 112 0.38 -7.00 -11.52
C GLY A 112 1.52 -7.98 -11.65
N LYS A 113 2.05 -8.10 -12.86
CA LYS A 113 3.25 -8.89 -13.16
C LYS A 113 4.40 -7.96 -13.50
N ALA A 114 5.58 -8.23 -12.95
CA ALA A 114 6.80 -7.54 -13.37
C ALA A 114 7.11 -7.91 -14.83
N VAL A 115 7.18 -6.93 -15.73
CA VAL A 115 7.47 -7.13 -17.17
C VAL A 115 8.82 -6.55 -17.58
N ARG A 116 9.37 -5.62 -16.80
CA ARG A 116 10.74 -5.13 -16.92
C ARG A 116 11.32 -4.91 -15.53
N VAL A 117 12.51 -5.41 -15.27
CA VAL A 117 13.20 -5.27 -13.98
C VAL A 117 14.57 -4.67 -14.23
N GLY A 118 14.89 -3.60 -13.51
CA GLY A 118 16.16 -2.92 -13.60
C GLY A 118 17.32 -3.74 -13.04
N SER A 119 18.54 -3.48 -13.52
CA SER A 119 19.76 -4.23 -13.17
C SER A 119 20.17 -4.11 -11.70
N LYS A 120 19.70 -3.08 -11.00
CA LYS A 120 19.92 -2.79 -9.57
C LYS A 120 18.65 -2.93 -8.75
N ALA A 121 17.61 -3.59 -9.28
CA ALA A 121 16.39 -3.84 -8.54
C ALA A 121 16.65 -4.73 -7.30
N GLU A 122 15.99 -4.40 -6.21
CA GLU A 122 16.14 -5.08 -4.91
C GLU A 122 15.14 -6.24 -4.76
N LYS A 123 15.16 -6.90 -3.59
CA LYS A 123 14.18 -7.92 -3.15
C LYS A 123 14.08 -9.17 -4.05
N GLY A 124 15.07 -9.37 -4.92
CA GLY A 124 15.15 -10.52 -5.81
C GLY A 124 13.94 -10.65 -6.75
N ILE A 125 13.33 -9.53 -7.13
CA ILE A 125 12.19 -9.51 -8.07
C ILE A 125 12.69 -9.86 -9.47
N LYS A 126 11.91 -10.69 -10.18
CA LYS A 126 12.21 -11.15 -11.54
C LYS A 126 11.05 -10.85 -12.47
N VAL A 127 11.33 -10.77 -13.77
CA VAL A 127 10.27 -10.73 -14.79
C VAL A 127 9.37 -11.96 -14.62
N GLY A 128 8.06 -11.75 -14.66
CA GLY A 128 7.03 -12.77 -14.41
C GLY A 128 6.54 -12.83 -12.97
N ASP A 129 7.28 -12.29 -11.99
CA ASP A 129 6.85 -12.27 -10.59
C ASP A 129 5.55 -11.48 -10.42
N ARG A 130 4.66 -12.00 -9.56
CA ARG A 130 3.45 -11.30 -9.13
C ARG A 130 3.80 -10.29 -8.04
N VAL A 131 3.61 -9.02 -8.34
CA VAL A 131 4.03 -7.91 -7.49
C VAL A 131 2.92 -6.89 -7.28
N GLY A 132 3.05 -6.06 -6.25
CA GLY A 132 2.16 -4.94 -6.02
C GLY A 132 2.86 -3.71 -5.48
N VAL A 133 2.17 -2.57 -5.58
CA VAL A 133 2.63 -1.24 -5.16
C VAL A 133 1.51 -0.56 -4.38
N GLY A 134 1.88 0.05 -3.25
CA GLY A 134 0.97 0.75 -2.36
C GLY A 134 0.84 2.24 -2.65
N ALA A 135 0.55 3.02 -1.60
CA ALA A 135 0.34 4.48 -1.67
C ALA A 135 1.63 5.31 -1.77
N GLN A 136 2.76 4.75 -1.36
CA GLN A 136 4.08 5.35 -1.49
C GLN A 136 4.83 4.71 -2.65
N ASN A 137 5.45 5.53 -3.50
CA ASN A 137 6.20 5.12 -4.67
C ASN A 137 7.57 5.83 -4.77
N GLY A 138 8.09 6.26 -3.63
CA GLY A 138 9.39 6.88 -3.52
C GLY A 138 9.66 7.39 -2.12
N GLY A 139 10.95 7.54 -1.83
CA GLY A 139 11.51 8.12 -0.61
C GLY A 139 12.96 8.47 -0.89
N CYS A 140 13.59 9.24 -0.01
CA CYS A 140 14.99 9.62 -0.25
C CYS A 140 15.97 8.46 -0.07
N LEU A 141 15.60 7.46 0.75
CA LEU A 141 16.38 6.25 1.06
C LEU A 141 17.85 6.52 1.44
N ARG A 142 18.13 7.72 1.94
CA ARG A 142 19.48 8.12 2.36
C ARG A 142 19.70 7.65 3.80
N GLY A 143 20.89 7.14 4.08
CA GLY A 143 21.28 6.73 5.43
C GLY A 143 21.36 7.87 6.45
N ASP A 144 21.35 9.13 6.00
CA ASP A 144 21.33 10.33 6.85
C ASP A 144 19.92 10.89 7.11
N CYS A 145 18.88 10.26 6.57
CA CYS A 145 17.50 10.63 6.81
C CYS A 145 16.97 9.88 8.04
N GLU A 146 16.57 10.60 9.08
CA GLU A 146 16.08 10.04 10.34
C GLU A 146 14.99 8.99 10.08
N GLU A 147 13.94 9.36 9.34
CA GLU A 147 12.79 8.48 9.11
C GLU A 147 13.15 7.26 8.25
N CYS A 148 13.88 7.45 7.15
CA CYS A 148 14.28 6.29 6.31
C CYS A 148 15.24 5.37 7.04
N SER A 149 16.15 5.89 7.87
CA SER A 149 17.12 5.08 8.61
C SER A 149 16.46 4.22 9.69
N GLU A 150 15.29 4.62 10.18
CA GLU A 150 14.47 3.88 11.16
C GLU A 150 13.43 2.95 10.51
N GLY A 151 13.38 2.87 9.17
CA GLY A 151 12.35 2.09 8.46
C GLY A 151 10.95 2.70 8.58
N LEU A 152 10.89 4.04 8.60
CA LEU A 152 9.70 4.88 8.66
C LEU A 152 9.57 5.72 7.38
N GLU A 153 9.86 5.12 6.22
CA GLU A 153 9.93 5.78 4.91
C GLU A 153 8.66 6.56 4.57
N GLN A 154 7.50 6.15 5.09
CA GLN A 154 6.22 6.83 4.91
C GLN A 154 6.16 8.24 5.53
N TYR A 155 7.02 8.52 6.51
CA TYR A 155 7.13 9.84 7.14
C TYR A 155 8.28 10.67 6.57
N CYS A 156 9.03 10.14 5.60
CA CYS A 156 10.12 10.86 4.96
C CYS A 156 9.59 12.14 4.30
N GLY A 157 10.15 13.30 4.64
CA GLY A 157 9.78 14.59 4.02
C GLY A 157 10.09 14.73 2.52
N ARG A 158 10.63 13.67 1.90
CA ARG A 158 10.90 13.53 0.46
C ARG A 158 10.24 12.28 -0.12
N SER A 159 9.16 11.80 0.49
CA SER A 159 8.34 10.73 -0.05
C SER A 159 7.74 11.16 -1.40
N VAL A 160 7.56 10.19 -2.31
CA VAL A 160 6.80 10.40 -3.54
C VAL A 160 5.54 9.54 -3.46
N SER A 161 4.38 10.16 -3.68
CA SER A 161 3.10 9.44 -3.75
C SER A 161 2.98 8.68 -5.06
N THR A 162 2.26 7.55 -5.05
CA THR A 162 2.06 6.69 -6.24
C THR A 162 1.43 7.41 -7.43
N PHE A 163 0.65 8.44 -7.17
CA PHE A 163 0.15 9.34 -8.19
C PHE A 163 0.14 10.80 -7.71
N ALA A 164 -0.04 11.72 -8.65
CA ALA A 164 -0.18 13.17 -8.41
C ALA A 164 1.03 13.83 -7.74
N ASP A 165 2.23 13.28 -7.96
CA ASP A 165 3.48 13.78 -7.40
C ASP A 165 4.57 13.86 -8.48
N LYS A 166 5.73 14.44 -8.14
CA LYS A 166 6.88 14.56 -9.03
C LYS A 166 8.06 13.79 -8.47
N TYR A 167 8.70 13.00 -9.33
CA TYR A 167 9.93 12.34 -8.93
C TYR A 167 11.12 13.31 -8.92
N PRO A 168 12.11 13.10 -8.03
CA PRO A 168 13.32 13.92 -7.99
C PRO A 168 14.11 13.95 -9.30
N ASN A 169 14.05 12.87 -10.09
CA ASN A 169 14.70 12.73 -11.39
C ASN A 169 13.84 13.24 -12.57
N GLY A 170 12.65 13.78 -12.30
CA GLY A 170 11.71 14.26 -13.30
C GLY A 170 10.59 13.27 -13.63
N GLY A 171 9.56 13.79 -14.31
CA GLY A 171 8.34 13.05 -14.63
C GLY A 171 7.33 13.01 -13.49
N THR A 172 6.08 12.71 -13.84
CA THR A 172 4.93 12.62 -12.92
C THR A 172 4.74 11.19 -12.45
N SER A 173 4.29 11.03 -11.20
CA SER A 173 3.75 9.76 -10.72
C SER A 173 2.31 9.56 -11.22
N TYR A 174 2.09 8.45 -11.90
CA TYR A 174 0.79 8.03 -12.42
C TYR A 174 0.39 6.70 -11.82
N GLY A 175 -0.86 6.61 -11.41
CA GLY A 175 -1.41 5.51 -10.63
C GLY A 175 -1.83 4.29 -11.44
N GLY A 176 -2.64 3.45 -10.79
CA GLY A 176 -2.98 2.10 -11.19
C GLY A 176 -4.24 1.94 -12.04
N TYR A 177 -4.97 3.01 -12.36
CA TYR A 177 -6.12 2.93 -13.27
C TYR A 177 -5.64 2.88 -14.74
N ALA A 178 -4.73 1.96 -15.04
CA ALA A 178 -3.89 1.98 -16.22
C ALA A 178 -3.51 0.57 -16.68
N ASN A 179 -2.80 0.48 -17.81
CA ASN A 179 -2.25 -0.77 -18.33
C ASN A 179 -0.91 -1.17 -17.66
N TYR A 180 -0.05 -0.19 -17.36
CA TYR A 180 1.25 -0.39 -16.73
C TYR A 180 1.51 0.63 -15.62
N HIS A 181 2.35 0.24 -14.67
CA HIS A 181 2.88 1.11 -13.61
C HIS A 181 4.40 0.98 -13.53
N ARG A 182 5.10 2.08 -13.22
CA ARG A 182 6.55 2.10 -13.00
C ARG A 182 6.85 2.52 -11.57
N ALA A 183 7.63 1.72 -10.85
CA ALA A 183 7.94 1.93 -9.44
C ALA A 183 9.40 1.55 -9.12
N PRO A 184 10.08 2.28 -8.23
CA PRO A 184 11.35 1.81 -7.65
C PRO A 184 11.13 0.53 -6.87
N SER A 185 11.97 -0.49 -7.11
CA SER A 185 11.83 -1.85 -6.53
C SER A 185 11.71 -1.89 -5.00
N HIS A 186 12.26 -0.91 -4.28
CA HIS A 186 12.12 -0.78 -2.83
C HIS A 186 10.66 -0.71 -2.37
N PHE A 187 9.78 -0.08 -3.17
CA PHE A 187 8.35 0.09 -2.90
C PHE A 187 7.47 -0.93 -3.66
N VAL A 188 8.10 -1.96 -4.23
CA VAL A 188 7.43 -3.07 -4.90
C VAL A 188 7.47 -4.30 -3.99
N PHE A 189 6.32 -4.94 -3.83
CA PHE A 189 6.13 -6.07 -2.90
C PHE A 189 5.76 -7.31 -3.68
N LYS A 190 6.42 -8.45 -3.40
CA LYS A 190 5.96 -9.74 -3.92
C LYS A 190 4.63 -10.10 -3.27
N ILE A 191 3.64 -10.47 -4.06
CA ILE A 191 2.33 -10.88 -3.55
C ILE A 191 2.36 -12.38 -3.27
N PRO A 192 2.18 -12.84 -2.01
CA PRO A 192 2.17 -14.26 -1.69
C PRO A 192 1.15 -15.04 -2.51
N ASP A 193 1.51 -16.26 -2.91
CA ASP A 193 0.65 -17.08 -3.79
C ASP A 193 -0.73 -17.38 -3.19
N ALA A 194 -0.78 -17.50 -1.87
CA ALA A 194 -2.01 -17.74 -1.11
C ALA A 194 -3.02 -16.58 -1.13
N ILE A 195 -2.63 -15.38 -1.60
CA ILE A 195 -3.50 -14.20 -1.64
C ILE A 195 -3.89 -13.91 -3.09
N PRO A 196 -5.18 -14.02 -3.46
CA PRO A 196 -5.67 -13.61 -4.77
C PRO A 196 -5.36 -12.13 -5.06
N SER A 197 -5.01 -11.79 -6.29
CA SER A 197 -4.63 -10.41 -6.67
C SER A 197 -5.70 -9.38 -6.32
N ALA A 198 -6.98 -9.72 -6.55
CA ALA A 198 -8.09 -8.84 -6.24
C ALA A 198 -8.25 -8.56 -4.74
N GLU A 199 -7.86 -9.52 -3.89
CA GLU A 199 -7.87 -9.37 -2.43
C GLU A 199 -6.63 -8.64 -1.92
N ALA A 200 -5.46 -8.87 -2.54
CA ALA A 200 -4.20 -8.23 -2.17
C ALA A 200 -4.20 -6.73 -2.48
N ALA A 201 -4.72 -6.33 -3.64
CA ALA A 201 -4.76 -4.94 -4.11
C ALA A 201 -5.21 -3.94 -3.02
N PRO A 202 -6.42 -4.07 -2.43
CA PRO A 202 -6.88 -3.13 -1.41
C PRO A 202 -6.10 -3.14 -0.10
N MET A 203 -5.24 -4.14 0.14
CA MET A 203 -4.41 -4.19 1.34
C MET A 203 -3.21 -3.24 1.24
N LEU A 204 -2.72 -2.96 0.03
CA LEU A 204 -1.51 -2.18 -0.22
C LEU A 204 -1.64 -0.68 0.13
N CYS A 205 -2.86 -0.20 0.36
CA CYS A 205 -3.10 1.10 1.01
C CYS A 205 -4.05 0.95 2.20
N GLY A 206 -5.34 0.69 1.97
CA GLY A 206 -6.32 0.68 3.05
C GLY A 206 -6.10 -0.40 4.11
N GLY A 207 -5.51 -1.55 3.74
CA GLY A 207 -5.12 -2.57 4.70
C GLY A 207 -3.95 -2.11 5.58
N ILE A 208 -2.83 -1.72 4.96
CA ILE A 208 -1.65 -1.29 5.71
C ILE A 208 -1.93 -0.08 6.60
N THR A 209 -2.75 0.86 6.13
CA THR A 209 -3.17 2.07 6.87
C THR A 209 -3.84 1.75 8.21
N VAL A 210 -4.49 0.60 8.35
CA VAL A 210 -5.06 0.17 9.64
C VAL A 210 -4.19 -0.89 10.33
N TYR A 211 -3.42 -1.68 9.59
CA TYR A 211 -2.50 -2.65 10.16
C TYR A 211 -1.37 -1.98 10.96
N SER A 212 -0.67 -0.99 10.38
CA SER A 212 0.43 -0.28 11.04
C SER A 212 0.01 0.27 12.41
N PRO A 213 -1.04 1.10 12.54
CA PRO A 213 -1.40 1.64 13.85
C PRO A 213 -1.97 0.61 14.82
N LEU A 214 -2.50 -0.53 14.34
CA LEU A 214 -2.85 -1.64 15.22
C LEU A 214 -1.59 -2.24 15.84
N VAL A 215 -0.58 -2.55 15.03
CA VAL A 215 0.69 -3.13 15.50
C VAL A 215 1.47 -2.15 16.37
N ASP A 216 1.64 -0.90 15.92
CA ASP A 216 2.44 0.13 16.62
C ASP A 216 1.84 0.51 17.98
N ASN A 217 0.53 0.28 18.18
CA ASN A 217 -0.15 0.51 19.46
C ASN A 217 -0.44 -0.79 20.23
N GLY A 218 0.22 -1.88 19.84
CA GLY A 218 0.25 -3.15 20.57
C GLY A 218 -1.08 -3.91 20.55
N CYS A 219 -1.86 -3.82 19.48
CA CYS A 219 -3.03 -4.68 19.28
C CYS A 219 -2.63 -6.16 19.32
N GLY A 220 -3.32 -6.93 20.16
CA GLY A 220 -3.08 -8.36 20.36
C GLY A 220 -3.67 -8.85 21.68
N PRO A 221 -3.27 -10.05 22.17
CA PRO A 221 -3.77 -10.61 23.41
C PRO A 221 -3.69 -9.61 24.57
N GLY A 222 -4.75 -9.52 25.36
CA GLY A 222 -4.89 -8.55 26.44
C GLY A 222 -5.46 -7.18 26.02
N LYS A 223 -5.61 -6.89 24.73
CA LYS A 223 -6.16 -5.61 24.24
C LYS A 223 -7.62 -5.68 23.82
N ARG A 224 -8.34 -4.59 24.10
CA ARG A 224 -9.71 -4.34 23.64
C ARG A 224 -9.69 -3.20 22.63
N VAL A 225 -10.04 -3.50 21.38
CA VAL A 225 -9.89 -2.60 20.25
C VAL A 225 -11.25 -2.16 19.73
N GLY A 226 -11.43 -0.85 19.52
CA GLY A 226 -12.57 -0.30 18.82
C GLY A 226 -12.21 0.19 17.42
N ILE A 227 -13.05 -0.09 16.43
CA ILE A 227 -12.90 0.42 15.07
C ILE A 227 -14.08 1.34 14.78
N ILE A 228 -13.81 2.65 14.64
CA ILE A 228 -14.84 3.65 14.32
C ILE A 228 -14.92 3.83 12.81
N GLY A 229 -16.14 3.69 12.29
CA GLY A 229 -16.43 3.66 10.87
C GLY A 229 -16.14 2.29 10.29
N VAL A 230 -17.17 1.64 9.73
CA VAL A 230 -17.03 0.33 9.09
C VAL A 230 -17.23 0.52 7.59
N GLY A 231 -16.20 1.05 6.94
CA GLY A 231 -16.09 1.23 5.49
C GLY A 231 -14.90 0.45 4.92
N GLY A 232 -14.24 0.99 3.90
CA GLY A 232 -13.06 0.38 3.28
C GLY A 232 -11.90 0.14 4.26
N LEU A 233 -11.54 1.13 5.10
CA LEU A 233 -10.51 0.92 6.14
C LEU A 233 -11.06 0.12 7.33
N GLY A 234 -12.28 0.46 7.77
CA GLY A 234 -12.88 -0.14 8.96
C GLY A 234 -13.01 -1.66 8.89
N HIS A 235 -13.37 -2.22 7.75
CA HIS A 235 -13.49 -3.67 7.61
C HIS A 235 -12.13 -4.38 7.78
N PHE A 236 -11.06 -3.81 7.23
CA PHE A 236 -9.69 -4.29 7.49
C PHE A 236 -9.31 -4.17 8.96
N GLY A 237 -9.69 -3.06 9.60
CA GLY A 237 -9.42 -2.85 11.03
C GLY A 237 -10.02 -3.96 11.90
N LEU A 238 -11.23 -4.42 11.57
CA LEU A 238 -11.88 -5.55 12.25
C LEU A 238 -11.14 -6.86 11.99
N LEU A 239 -10.88 -7.17 10.71
CA LEU A 239 -10.20 -8.40 10.30
C LEU A 239 -8.81 -8.53 10.93
N PHE A 240 -8.01 -7.45 10.91
CA PHE A 240 -6.66 -7.46 11.46
C PHE A 240 -6.65 -7.44 12.98
N ALA A 241 -7.51 -6.67 13.65
CA ALA A 241 -7.57 -6.70 15.11
C ALA A 241 -7.90 -8.10 15.64
N ARG A 242 -8.78 -8.84 14.93
CA ARG A 242 -9.06 -10.25 15.22
C ARG A 242 -7.89 -11.16 14.90
N ALA A 243 -7.26 -11.01 13.74
CA ALA A 243 -6.12 -11.84 13.33
C ALA A 243 -4.89 -11.66 14.23
N LEU A 244 -4.69 -10.46 14.78
CA LEU A 244 -3.66 -10.12 15.76
C LEU A 244 -3.97 -10.67 17.17
N GLY A 245 -5.20 -11.15 17.40
CA GLY A 245 -5.59 -11.81 18.65
C GLY A 245 -6.04 -10.86 19.75
N ALA A 246 -6.61 -9.70 19.42
CA ALA A 246 -7.23 -8.84 20.43
C ALA A 246 -8.33 -9.59 21.21
N ASP A 247 -8.32 -9.49 22.55
CA ASP A 247 -9.30 -10.11 23.43
C ASP A 247 -10.73 -9.65 23.14
N LYS A 248 -10.87 -8.42 22.64
CA LYS A 248 -12.16 -7.86 22.25
C LYS A 248 -12.01 -6.91 21.07
N VAL A 249 -12.84 -7.07 20.05
CA VAL A 249 -12.96 -6.17 18.90
C VAL A 249 -14.39 -5.64 18.84
N VAL A 250 -14.52 -4.32 18.77
CA VAL A 250 -15.81 -3.63 18.74
C VAL A 250 -15.91 -2.78 17.48
N GLY A 251 -16.86 -3.08 16.60
CA GLY A 251 -17.18 -2.19 15.49
C GLY A 251 -18.12 -1.08 15.93
N ILE A 252 -17.83 0.15 15.50
CA ILE A 252 -18.58 1.34 15.92
C ILE A 252 -19.00 2.09 14.65
N SER A 253 -20.29 2.28 14.47
CA SER A 253 -20.85 3.01 13.32
C SER A 253 -22.13 3.72 13.72
N ARG A 254 -22.71 4.49 12.82
CA ARG A 254 -23.85 5.36 13.12
C ARG A 254 -25.14 4.58 13.33
N LYS A 255 -25.51 3.75 12.35
CA LYS A 255 -26.78 3.01 12.30
C LYS A 255 -26.55 1.51 12.47
N ASN A 256 -27.61 0.76 12.75
CA ASN A 256 -27.55 -0.68 13.00
C ASN A 256 -27.34 -1.55 11.74
N ASN A 257 -27.42 -0.96 10.54
CA ASN A 257 -27.45 -1.68 9.26
C ASN A 257 -26.18 -2.47 8.90
N LYS A 258 -25.06 -2.27 9.61
CA LYS A 258 -23.81 -3.01 9.42
C LYS A 258 -23.50 -4.01 10.55
N ARG A 259 -24.41 -4.18 11.51
CA ARG A 259 -24.17 -5.05 12.67
C ARG A 259 -23.82 -6.48 12.24
N ASN A 260 -24.61 -7.07 11.34
CA ASN A 260 -24.42 -8.46 10.94
C ASN A 260 -23.07 -8.65 10.23
N ASP A 261 -22.71 -7.77 9.30
CA ASP A 261 -21.42 -7.81 8.61
C ASP A 261 -20.25 -7.69 9.60
N VAL A 262 -20.34 -6.76 10.56
CA VAL A 262 -19.30 -6.57 11.58
C VAL A 262 -19.09 -7.82 12.43
N LEU A 263 -20.19 -8.46 12.86
CA LEU A 263 -20.11 -9.70 13.63
C LEU A 263 -19.59 -10.86 12.76
N ALA A 264 -19.97 -10.92 11.48
CA ALA A 264 -19.47 -11.91 10.53
C ALA A 264 -17.96 -11.75 10.24
N MET A 265 -17.43 -10.53 10.33
CA MET A 265 -15.98 -10.25 10.28
C MET A 265 -15.25 -10.59 11.58
N GLY A 266 -15.96 -11.13 12.58
CA GLY A 266 -15.39 -11.65 13.81
C GLY A 266 -15.35 -10.65 14.96
N ALA A 267 -15.97 -9.47 14.85
CA ALA A 267 -16.07 -8.56 15.99
C ALA A 267 -16.94 -9.16 17.10
N ASP A 268 -16.56 -8.92 18.36
CA ASP A 268 -17.29 -9.43 19.53
C ASP A 268 -18.51 -8.56 19.89
N ALA A 269 -18.52 -7.29 19.45
CA ALA A 269 -19.62 -6.38 19.69
C ALA A 269 -19.76 -5.30 18.62
N TYR A 270 -20.94 -4.67 18.59
CA TYR A 270 -21.25 -3.56 17.70
C TYR A 270 -21.98 -2.44 18.44
N ILE A 271 -21.54 -1.19 18.22
CA ILE A 271 -22.13 0.03 18.76
C ILE A 271 -22.73 0.85 17.60
N ALA A 272 -24.02 1.18 17.72
CA ALA A 272 -24.75 2.05 16.79
C ALA A 272 -25.00 3.42 17.44
N THR A 273 -24.20 4.43 17.10
CA THR A 273 -24.15 5.71 17.85
C THR A 273 -25.38 6.62 17.64
N GLU A 274 -26.14 6.43 16.57
CA GLU A 274 -27.39 7.16 16.32
C GLU A 274 -28.59 6.45 16.96
N ASP A 275 -28.55 5.12 17.05
CA ASP A 275 -29.67 4.28 17.51
C ASP A 275 -29.68 4.06 19.02
N ASP A 276 -28.51 4.09 19.66
CA ASP A 276 -28.36 4.22 21.12
C ASP A 276 -27.79 5.61 21.41
N LYS A 277 -28.43 6.42 22.28
CA LYS A 277 -27.89 7.74 22.67
C LYS A 277 -26.94 7.67 23.86
N ASN A 278 -27.00 6.59 24.65
CA ASN A 278 -26.25 6.39 25.88
C ASN A 278 -24.98 5.53 25.70
N TRP A 279 -24.71 5.02 24.49
CA TRP A 279 -23.55 4.18 24.16
C TRP A 279 -22.23 4.59 24.83
N HIS A 280 -21.91 5.88 24.82
CA HIS A 280 -20.67 6.44 25.36
C HIS A 280 -20.55 6.29 26.88
N LYS A 281 -21.68 6.27 27.59
CA LYS A 281 -21.76 6.00 29.04
C LYS A 281 -21.77 4.49 29.28
N THR A 282 -22.60 3.75 28.56
CA THR A 282 -22.74 2.28 28.67
C THR A 282 -21.41 1.56 28.42
N HIS A 283 -20.63 2.05 27.45
CA HIS A 283 -19.35 1.47 27.05
C HIS A 283 -18.15 2.32 27.50
N ALA A 284 -18.33 3.19 28.50
CA ALA A 284 -17.23 3.99 29.02
C ALA A 284 -16.10 3.11 29.54
N ARG A 285 -14.84 3.50 29.29
CA ARG A 285 -13.64 2.82 29.81
C ARG A 285 -13.61 1.32 29.46
N SER A 286 -14.01 0.98 28.25
CA SER A 286 -14.08 -0.41 27.77
C SER A 286 -12.98 -0.79 26.77
N LEU A 287 -12.33 0.20 26.14
CA LEU A 287 -11.36 -0.02 25.06
C LEU A 287 -9.96 0.50 25.40
N ASP A 288 -8.92 -0.24 25.02
CA ASP A 288 -7.52 0.16 25.18
C ASP A 288 -7.01 0.94 23.97
N LEU A 289 -7.49 0.59 22.77
CA LEU A 289 -7.11 1.20 21.50
C LEU A 289 -8.36 1.48 20.67
N ILE A 290 -8.40 2.64 20.03
CA ILE A 290 -9.40 2.98 19.01
C ILE A 290 -8.67 3.38 17.73
N ILE A 291 -9.05 2.74 16.61
CA ILE A 291 -8.68 3.18 15.26
C ILE A 291 -9.89 3.89 14.65
N CYS A 292 -9.73 5.15 14.28
CA CYS A 292 -10.79 5.97 13.73
C CYS A 292 -10.60 6.18 12.23
N THR A 293 -11.49 5.58 11.45
CA THR A 293 -11.45 5.59 9.98
C THR A 293 -12.38 6.64 9.36
N VAL A 294 -12.94 7.51 10.19
CA VAL A 294 -13.83 8.60 9.78
C VAL A 294 -13.30 9.93 10.31
N SER A 295 -13.64 11.01 9.63
CA SER A 295 -13.59 12.34 10.22
C SER A 295 -14.78 13.15 9.68
N SER A 296 -15.29 14.03 10.53
CA SER A 296 -16.38 14.95 10.21
C SER A 296 -16.45 15.98 11.34
N PRO A 297 -16.79 17.25 11.06
CA PRO A 297 -16.97 18.25 12.11
C PRO A 297 -18.09 17.88 13.09
N LYS A 298 -19.01 17.00 12.66
CA LYS A 298 -20.17 16.55 13.45
C LYS A 298 -19.92 15.26 14.23
N MET A 299 -18.75 14.61 14.08
CA MET A 299 -18.49 13.36 14.79
C MET A 299 -18.42 13.61 16.30
N PRO A 300 -19.01 12.75 17.16
CA PRO A 300 -19.04 12.97 18.60
C PRO A 300 -17.69 12.58 19.25
N LEU A 301 -16.61 13.27 18.87
CA LEU A 301 -15.24 12.91 19.22
C LEU A 301 -15.01 12.81 20.74
N SER A 302 -15.51 13.78 21.50
CA SER A 302 -15.47 13.74 22.97
C SER A 302 -16.13 12.51 23.58
N ARG A 303 -17.20 11.99 22.95
CA ARG A 303 -17.88 10.76 23.38
C ARG A 303 -17.10 9.51 22.98
N TYR A 304 -16.43 9.50 21.83
CA TYR A 304 -15.53 8.40 21.48
C TYR A 304 -14.37 8.28 22.46
N LEU A 305 -13.79 9.41 22.86
CA LEU A 305 -12.74 9.44 23.88
C LEU A 305 -13.22 8.87 25.23
N GLN A 306 -14.52 8.92 25.55
CA GLN A 306 -15.07 8.32 26.78
C GLN A 306 -14.99 6.78 26.79
N LEU A 307 -15.02 6.14 25.62
CA LEU A 307 -14.88 4.68 25.50
C LEU A 307 -13.50 4.18 25.94
N LEU A 308 -12.47 5.02 25.78
CA LEU A 308 -11.11 4.66 26.15
C LEU A 308 -10.96 4.44 27.65
N ARG A 309 -10.18 3.43 27.99
CA ARG A 309 -9.67 3.16 29.34
C ARG A 309 -8.65 4.23 29.75
N THR A 310 -8.27 4.19 31.03
CA THR A 310 -7.13 4.98 31.51
C THR A 310 -5.89 4.63 30.69
N LYS A 311 -5.17 5.64 30.20
CA LYS A 311 -4.03 5.51 29.27
C LYS A 311 -4.35 4.88 27.92
N GLY A 312 -5.62 4.78 27.54
CA GLY A 312 -6.02 4.29 26.22
C GLY A 312 -5.60 5.26 25.10
N THR A 313 -5.50 4.73 23.88
CA THR A 313 -5.01 5.46 22.71
C THR A 313 -6.08 5.56 21.63
N PHE A 314 -6.28 6.77 21.10
CA PHE A 314 -7.07 7.03 19.91
C PHE A 314 -6.13 7.33 18.74
N ILE A 315 -6.24 6.59 17.64
CA ILE A 315 -5.48 6.84 16.42
C ILE A 315 -6.43 7.24 15.29
N GLN A 316 -6.22 8.44 14.77
CA GLN A 316 -6.92 8.97 13.61
C GLN A 316 -6.23 8.52 12.33
N VAL A 317 -6.98 7.89 11.42
CA VAL A 317 -6.52 7.57 10.06
C VAL A 317 -7.51 8.05 8.99
N GLY A 318 -8.77 8.30 9.33
CA GLY A 318 -9.73 8.89 8.40
C GLY A 318 -9.36 10.34 8.07
N ALA A 319 -9.17 10.65 6.78
CA ALA A 319 -8.76 11.97 6.33
C ALA A 319 -9.65 12.53 5.19
N PRO A 320 -10.98 12.67 5.39
CA PRO A 320 -11.78 13.50 4.51
C PRO A 320 -11.40 14.97 4.65
N GLU A 321 -12.02 15.83 3.83
CA GLU A 321 -11.59 17.21 3.58
C GLU A 321 -11.86 18.19 4.74
N ASP A 322 -12.68 17.76 5.69
CA ASP A 322 -13.10 18.58 6.83
C ASP A 322 -12.15 18.51 8.03
N LYS A 323 -12.21 19.55 8.87
CA LYS A 323 -11.51 19.60 10.15
C LYS A 323 -12.14 18.66 11.18
N LEU A 324 -11.32 18.16 12.10
CA LEU A 324 -11.78 17.47 13.30
C LEU A 324 -12.59 18.42 14.22
N PRO A 325 -13.53 17.90 15.03
CA PRO A 325 -14.23 18.69 16.03
C PRO A 325 -13.32 19.22 17.14
N ASP A 326 -13.75 20.30 17.80
CA ASP A 326 -13.08 20.88 18.95
C ASP A 326 -13.00 19.90 20.14
N MET A 327 -11.92 20.02 20.93
CA MET A 327 -11.66 19.17 22.09
C MET A 327 -11.27 19.97 23.33
N SER A 328 -11.85 19.61 24.48
CA SER A 328 -11.41 20.08 25.79
C SER A 328 -10.19 19.32 26.30
N ALA A 329 -9.24 20.02 26.92
CA ALA A 329 -8.06 19.45 27.57
C ALA A 329 -8.42 18.36 28.62
N PHE A 330 -9.55 18.51 29.31
CA PHE A 330 -9.99 17.54 30.31
C PHE A 330 -10.41 16.18 29.72
N HIS A 331 -10.73 16.11 28.43
CA HIS A 331 -10.93 14.82 27.75
C HIS A 331 -9.66 13.96 27.77
N PHE A 332 -8.49 14.60 27.78
CA PHE A 332 -7.18 13.95 27.85
C PHE A 332 -6.75 13.72 29.30
N ILE A 333 -6.75 14.78 30.10
CA ILE A 333 -6.19 14.79 31.46
C ILE A 333 -6.88 13.77 32.36
N GLY A 334 -8.23 13.72 32.36
CA GLY A 334 -8.99 12.92 33.33
C GLY A 334 -8.71 11.41 33.27
N LYS A 335 -8.20 10.90 32.14
CA LYS A 335 -7.84 9.49 31.95
C LYS A 335 -6.42 9.29 31.45
N GLY A 336 -5.67 10.36 31.23
CA GLY A 336 -4.38 10.34 30.55
C GLY A 336 -4.42 9.65 29.19
N VAL A 337 -5.50 9.87 28.41
CA VAL A 337 -5.62 9.25 27.07
C VAL A 337 -4.69 9.93 26.07
N LYS A 338 -4.28 9.17 25.05
CA LYS A 338 -3.46 9.64 23.94
C LYS A 338 -4.32 9.81 22.69
N PHE A 339 -3.99 10.81 21.89
CA PHE A 339 -4.55 11.01 20.55
C PHE A 339 -3.40 11.22 19.58
N GLY A 340 -3.36 10.41 18.53
CA GLY A 340 -2.33 10.46 17.50
C GLY A 340 -2.92 10.24 16.12
N GLY A 341 -2.09 10.44 15.10
CA GLY A 341 -2.36 10.04 13.73
C GLY A 341 -1.49 8.85 13.33
N SER A 342 -1.80 8.26 12.18
CA SER A 342 -0.93 7.29 11.51
C SER A 342 -1.12 7.44 10.00
N MET A 343 -0.03 7.30 9.26
CA MET A 343 0.01 7.38 7.81
C MET A 343 0.49 6.05 7.25
N ILE A 344 -0.31 5.42 6.38
CA ILE A 344 0.00 4.17 5.68
C ILE A 344 0.71 3.14 6.58
N GLY A 345 1.81 2.54 6.13
CA GLY A 345 2.80 1.84 6.94
C GLY A 345 4.09 1.71 6.13
N SER A 346 5.19 1.33 6.79
CA SER A 346 6.47 1.19 6.09
C SER A 346 6.49 0.00 5.13
N PRO A 347 7.41 -0.04 4.14
CA PRO A 347 7.58 -1.19 3.26
C PRO A 347 7.73 -2.51 4.02
N ARG A 348 8.45 -2.49 5.14
CA ARG A 348 8.57 -3.64 6.04
C ARG A 348 7.22 -4.08 6.61
N GLN A 349 6.42 -3.14 7.12
CA GLN A 349 5.11 -3.48 7.68
C GLN A 349 4.14 -4.00 6.60
N ILE A 350 4.28 -3.57 5.33
CA ILE A 350 3.50 -4.12 4.21
C ILE A 350 3.84 -5.60 4.00
N GLU A 351 5.12 -5.96 4.03
CA GLU A 351 5.55 -7.36 3.91
C GLU A 351 5.04 -8.21 5.09
N GLU A 352 5.19 -7.72 6.33
CA GLU A 352 4.69 -8.38 7.55
C GLU A 352 3.16 -8.57 7.52
N MET A 353 2.42 -7.57 7.01
CA MET A 353 0.97 -7.65 6.82
C MET A 353 0.60 -8.73 5.79
N LEU A 354 1.26 -8.74 4.63
CA LEU A 354 1.00 -9.75 3.58
C LEU A 354 1.31 -11.16 4.10
N GLU A 355 2.37 -11.34 4.90
CA GLU A 355 2.67 -12.61 5.56
C GLU A 355 1.58 -13.04 6.56
N LEU A 356 1.08 -12.11 7.39
CA LEU A 356 -0.03 -12.38 8.30
C LEU A 356 -1.27 -12.83 7.53
N VAL A 357 -1.62 -12.12 6.46
CA VAL A 357 -2.78 -12.41 5.61
C VAL A 357 -2.66 -13.80 5.01
N ALA A 358 -1.52 -14.13 4.40
CA ALA A 358 -1.27 -15.43 3.80
C ALA A 358 -1.36 -16.56 4.85
N ARG A 359 -0.73 -16.38 6.01
CA ARG A 359 -0.68 -17.38 7.08
C ARG A 359 -2.02 -17.63 7.75
N LYS A 360 -2.85 -16.58 7.90
CA LYS A 360 -4.14 -16.66 8.60
C LYS A 360 -5.33 -16.80 7.65
N GLY A 361 -5.11 -16.74 6.33
CA GLY A 361 -6.17 -16.81 5.32
C GLY A 361 -7.18 -15.66 5.45
N ILE A 362 -6.71 -14.45 5.70
CA ILE A 362 -7.57 -13.27 5.90
C ILE A 362 -8.15 -12.85 4.56
N LYS A 363 -9.48 -12.80 4.46
CA LYS A 363 -10.19 -12.45 3.23
C LYS A 363 -10.90 -11.10 3.36
N PRO A 364 -10.54 -10.09 2.56
CA PRO A 364 -11.27 -8.83 2.51
C PRO A 364 -12.62 -9.03 1.82
N TRP A 365 -13.55 -8.11 2.08
CA TRP A 365 -14.84 -8.10 1.41
C TRP A 365 -14.77 -7.12 0.26
N ILE A 366 -14.73 -7.65 -0.95
CA ILE A 366 -14.48 -6.88 -2.18
C ILE A 366 -15.64 -7.01 -3.16
N SER A 367 -15.84 -5.97 -3.96
CA SER A 367 -16.69 -5.98 -5.15
C SER A 367 -15.81 -5.79 -6.38
N HIS A 368 -16.06 -6.57 -7.42
CA HIS A 368 -15.25 -6.57 -8.63
C HIS A 368 -15.88 -5.70 -9.70
N TYR A 369 -15.03 -4.93 -10.39
CA TYR A 369 -15.38 -4.14 -11.56
C TYR A 369 -14.32 -4.37 -12.63
N ASP A 370 -14.70 -4.33 -13.91
CA ASP A 370 -13.71 -4.29 -14.98
C ASP A 370 -13.02 -2.91 -14.98
N MET A 371 -11.71 -2.87 -15.25
CA MET A 371 -10.94 -1.61 -15.32
C MET A 371 -11.50 -0.66 -16.38
N LYS A 372 -12.07 -1.18 -17.46
CA LYS A 372 -12.75 -0.36 -18.49
C LYS A 372 -13.96 0.41 -17.95
N ASP A 373 -14.52 -0.03 -16.82
CA ASP A 373 -15.67 0.59 -16.16
C ASP A 373 -15.24 1.49 -14.97
N ALA A 374 -13.96 1.91 -14.91
CA ALA A 374 -13.41 2.71 -13.82
C ALA A 374 -14.25 3.96 -13.50
N ASN A 375 -14.75 4.68 -14.52
CA ASN A 375 -15.63 5.82 -14.32
C ASN A 375 -16.90 5.47 -13.54
N LYS A 376 -17.55 4.36 -13.89
CA LYS A 376 -18.73 3.88 -13.17
C LYS A 376 -18.38 3.43 -11.75
N ALA A 377 -17.26 2.72 -11.59
CA ALA A 377 -16.81 2.21 -10.31
C ALA A 377 -16.48 3.34 -9.31
N VAL A 378 -15.87 4.44 -9.79
CA VAL A 378 -15.60 5.66 -9.01
C VAL A 378 -16.90 6.29 -8.52
N VAL A 379 -17.91 6.44 -9.38
CA VAL A 379 -19.23 6.98 -8.99
C VAL A 379 -19.93 6.05 -7.98
N ASP A 380 -19.93 4.75 -8.24
CA ASP A 380 -20.53 3.77 -7.32
C ASP A 380 -19.82 3.74 -5.95
N PHE A 381 -18.50 3.97 -5.92
CA PHE A 381 -17.73 4.11 -4.69
C PHE A 381 -18.20 5.32 -3.87
N GLU A 382 -18.33 6.49 -4.51
CA GLU A 382 -18.76 7.74 -3.86
C GLU A 382 -20.20 7.63 -3.33
N GLU A 383 -21.09 6.95 -4.07
CA GLU A 383 -22.46 6.65 -3.64
C GLU A 383 -22.54 5.61 -2.51
N GLY A 384 -21.39 5.07 -2.06
CA GLY A 384 -21.31 4.14 -0.94
C GLY A 384 -21.84 2.73 -1.24
N LYS A 385 -21.86 2.34 -2.53
CA LYS A 385 -22.28 1.01 -2.99
C LYS A 385 -21.25 -0.07 -2.68
N ALA A 386 -20.01 0.30 -2.38
CA ALA A 386 -18.97 -0.64 -1.95
C ALA A 386 -19.37 -1.38 -0.65
N ARG A 387 -19.15 -2.70 -0.65
CA ARG A 387 -19.32 -3.60 0.51
C ARG A 387 -18.16 -4.60 0.55
N TYR A 388 -16.95 -4.20 0.93
CA TYR A 388 -16.53 -2.94 1.54
C TYR A 388 -15.42 -2.22 0.76
N ARG A 389 -14.85 -2.89 -0.24
CA ARG A 389 -13.85 -2.39 -1.17
C ARG A 389 -14.30 -2.63 -2.60
N ILE A 390 -13.78 -1.84 -3.52
CA ILE A 390 -13.89 -2.09 -4.96
C ILE A 390 -12.49 -2.37 -5.48
N THR A 391 -12.40 -3.40 -6.33
CA THR A 391 -11.17 -3.73 -7.04
C THR A 391 -11.46 -3.81 -8.54
N LEU A 392 -10.75 -2.98 -9.29
CA LEU A 392 -10.73 -2.96 -10.75
C LEU A 392 -9.84 -4.09 -11.25
N GLU A 393 -10.28 -4.78 -12.31
CA GLU A 393 -9.55 -5.86 -12.96
C GLU A 393 -9.31 -5.53 -14.45
N ASN A 394 -8.05 -5.60 -14.89
CA ASN A 394 -7.71 -5.63 -16.31
C ASN A 394 -7.92 -7.06 -16.82
N ARG A 395 -9.15 -7.37 -17.23
CA ARG A 395 -9.44 -8.62 -17.94
C ARG A 395 -8.86 -8.52 -19.33
N ARG A 396 -7.84 -9.32 -19.60
CA ARG A 396 -7.50 -9.66 -20.98
C ARG A 396 -8.37 -10.83 -21.38
N ASP A 397 -9.02 -10.70 -22.54
CA ASP A 397 -9.56 -11.85 -23.25
C ASP A 397 -8.42 -12.86 -23.37
N ARG A 398 -8.55 -13.99 -22.66
CA ARG A 398 -7.58 -15.08 -22.67
C ARG A 398 -7.70 -15.89 -23.95
#